data_AF-A0A7Z8CWS7-F1
#
_entry.id   AF-A0A7Z8CWS7-F1
#
_cell.length_a   1.000
_cell.length_b   1.000
_cell.length_c   1.000
_cell.angle_alpha   90.00
_cell.angle_beta   90.00
_cell.angle_gamma   90.00
#
_symmetry.space_group_name_H-M   'P 1'
#
loop_
_entity.id
_entity.type
_entity.pdbx_description
1 polymer ?
#
loop_
_entity_poly.entity_id
_entity_poly.type
_entity_poly.pdbx_seq_one_letter_code
_entity_poly.pdbx_strand_id
1 'polypeptide(L)'
;MLTPFYQEKIGLWIDDFKLIGSTEDEAKFILIKAMEVSLMNNVRKWVYVESILKNWEQKKLSTVEMIDADELSNKASNQSSKQYKKNYVRTETLPEWAKDEYEEPPVKNELPKISDEEFLREMSAYDE
;
A
#
# COMPACT_ATOMS: atom_id res chain seq x y z
N MET A 1 -27.49 -22.07 9.51
CA MET A 1 -26.82 -23.37 9.37
C MET A 1 -25.47 -23.13 8.73
N LEU A 2 -24.38 -23.69 9.28
CA LEU A 2 -23.08 -23.65 8.62
C LEU A 2 -23.14 -24.54 7.38
N THR A 3 -22.68 -24.06 6.22
CA THR A 3 -22.68 -24.88 5.01
C THR A 3 -21.59 -25.96 5.12
N PRO A 4 -21.79 -27.17 4.55
CA PRO A 4 -20.79 -28.25 4.59
C PRO A 4 -19.39 -27.80 4.14
N PHE A 5 -19.33 -26.94 3.12
CA PHE A 5 -18.08 -26.34 2.63
C PHE A 5 -17.24 -25.64 3.72
N TYR A 6 -17.88 -24.90 4.63
CA TYR A 6 -17.14 -24.21 5.70
C TYR A 6 -16.75 -25.18 6.83
N GLN A 7 -17.50 -26.27 7.03
CA GLN A 7 -17.12 -27.31 7.99
C GLN A 7 -15.83 -28.02 7.55
N GLU A 8 -15.74 -28.38 6.26
CA GLU A 8 -14.53 -28.97 5.69
C GLU A 8 -13.33 -28.04 5.83
N LYS A 9 -13.50 -26.75 5.51
CA LYS A 9 -12.43 -25.76 5.65
C LYS A 9 -11.95 -25.58 7.09
N ILE A 10 -12.86 -25.61 8.06
CA ILE A 10 -12.48 -25.55 9.47
C ILE A 10 -11.62 -26.77 9.84
N GLY A 11 -11.98 -27.96 9.36
CA GLY A 11 -11.19 -29.18 9.54
C GLY A 11 -9.78 -29.06 8.96
N LEU A 12 -9.68 -28.57 7.71
CA LEU A 12 -8.38 -28.36 7.03
C LEU A 12 -7.46 -27.44 7.82
N TRP A 13 -7.97 -26.30 8.30
CA TRP A 13 -7.16 -25.37 9.09
C TRP A 13 -6.70 -25.99 10.42
N ILE A 14 -7.57 -26.76 11.10
CA ILE A 14 -7.18 -27.45 12.32
C ILE A 14 -6.02 -28.42 12.04
N ASP A 15 -6.08 -29.15 10.94
CA ASP A 15 -5.03 -30.08 10.54
C ASP A 15 -3.74 -29.35 10.15
N ASP A 16 -3.81 -28.21 9.45
CA ASP A 16 -2.65 -27.39 9.11
C ASP A 16 -1.92 -26.87 10.36
N PHE A 17 -2.65 -26.40 11.37
CA PHE A 17 -2.04 -25.96 12.64
C PHE A 17 -1.45 -27.12 13.44
N LYS A 18 -2.03 -28.33 13.35
CA LYS A 18 -1.43 -29.53 13.94
C LYS A 18 -0.08 -29.87 13.30
N LEU A 19 0.06 -29.71 11.98
CA LEU A 19 1.33 -29.94 11.28
C LEU A 19 2.45 -28.97 11.71
N ILE A 20 2.07 -27.76 12.13
CA ILE A 20 3.00 -26.73 12.63
C ILE A 20 3.48 -27.05 14.06
N GLY A 21 2.79 -27.94 14.78
CA GLY A 21 3.14 -28.39 16.12
C GLY A 21 2.18 -27.95 17.22
N SER A 22 1.03 -27.36 16.88
CA SER A 22 -0.03 -27.04 17.85
C SER A 22 -0.84 -28.28 18.23
N THR A 23 -1.38 -28.28 19.45
CA THR A 23 -2.39 -29.27 19.84
C THR A 23 -3.73 -29.01 19.14
N GLU A 24 -4.60 -30.03 19.06
CA GLU A 24 -5.92 -29.87 18.44
C GLU A 24 -6.76 -28.79 19.11
N ASP A 25 -6.70 -28.72 20.43
CA ASP A 25 -7.46 -27.75 21.22
C ASP A 25 -6.95 -26.34 20.97
N GLU A 26 -5.62 -26.14 20.94
CA GLU A 26 -5.02 -24.86 20.56
C GLU A 26 -5.43 -24.44 19.15
N ALA A 27 -5.38 -25.32 18.16
CA ALA A 27 -5.80 -25.02 16.79
C ALA A 27 -7.27 -24.54 16.72
N LYS A 28 -8.16 -25.15 17.51
CA LYS A 28 -9.56 -24.68 17.64
C LYS A 28 -9.65 -23.31 18.28
N PHE A 29 -8.90 -23.05 19.35
CA PHE A 29 -8.88 -21.74 20.01
C PHE A 29 -8.34 -20.64 19.09
N ILE A 30 -7.31 -20.94 18.30
CA ILE A 30 -6.77 -20.05 17.26
C ILE A 30 -7.88 -19.71 16.25
N LEU A 31 -8.61 -20.70 15.75
CA LEU A 31 -9.68 -20.47 14.79
C LEU A 31 -10.83 -19.64 15.37
N ILE A 32 -11.23 -19.90 16.62
CA ILE A 32 -12.23 -19.09 17.33
C ILE A 32 -11.73 -17.65 17.47
N LYS A 33 -10.47 -17.46 17.86
CA LYS A 33 -9.87 -16.12 18.00
C LYS A 33 -9.85 -15.36 16.68
N ALA A 34 -9.52 -16.03 15.56
CA ALA A 34 -9.57 -15.40 14.24
C ALA A 34 -10.99 -14.92 13.89
N MET A 35 -12.01 -15.71 14.23
CA MET A 35 -13.40 -15.30 14.06
C MET A 35 -13.77 -14.12 14.98
N GLU A 36 -13.31 -14.10 16.23
CA GLU A 36 -13.50 -12.96 17.13
C GLU A 36 -12.90 -11.68 16.56
N VAL A 37 -11.65 -11.73 16.08
CA VAL A 37 -10.98 -10.59 15.43
C VAL A 37 -11.76 -10.13 14.19
N SER A 38 -12.24 -11.06 13.38
CA SER A 38 -13.11 -10.81 12.22
C SER A 38 -14.37 -10.02 12.64
N LEU A 39 -15.00 -10.43 13.74
CA LEU A 39 -16.19 -9.78 14.28
C LEU A 39 -15.89 -8.39 14.87
N MET A 40 -14.77 -8.23 15.59
CA MET A 40 -14.33 -6.94 16.13
C MET A 40 -14.10 -5.91 15.01
N ASN A 41 -13.59 -6.35 13.86
CA ASN A 41 -13.41 -5.51 12.67
C ASN A 41 -14.70 -5.36 11.84
N ASN A 42 -15.83 -5.91 12.31
CA ASN A 42 -17.13 -5.93 11.65
C ASN A 42 -17.11 -6.58 10.25
N VAL A 43 -16.17 -7.50 10.01
CA VAL A 43 -16.08 -8.27 8.76
C VAL A 43 -16.56 -9.68 9.04
N ARG A 44 -17.75 -10.05 8.54
CA ARG A 44 -18.32 -11.41 8.71
C ARG A 44 -18.17 -12.24 7.45
N LYS A 45 -16.94 -12.29 6.91
CA LYS A 45 -16.62 -13.02 5.68
C LYS A 45 -15.56 -14.05 5.98
N TRP A 46 -15.81 -15.29 5.57
CA TRP A 46 -14.84 -16.38 5.75
C TRP A 46 -13.47 -16.06 5.12
N VAL A 47 -13.46 -15.41 3.95
CA VAL A 47 -12.23 -14.94 3.29
C VAL A 47 -11.36 -14.07 4.21
N TYR A 48 -11.97 -13.29 5.09
CA TYR A 48 -11.23 -12.46 6.04
C TYR A 48 -10.62 -13.32 7.16
N VAL A 49 -11.38 -14.28 7.68
CA VAL A 49 -10.87 -15.27 8.65
C VAL A 49 -9.68 -16.03 8.05
N GLU A 50 -9.80 -16.52 6.81
CA GLU A 50 -8.69 -17.19 6.11
C GLU A 50 -7.45 -16.30 5.98
N SER A 51 -7.63 -15.00 5.71
CA SER A 51 -6.50 -14.07 5.62
C SER A 51 -5.78 -13.87 6.95
N ILE A 52 -6.54 -13.85 8.06
CA ILE A 52 -5.99 -13.77 9.41
C ILE A 52 -5.23 -15.07 9.73
N LEU A 53 -5.86 -16.23 9.49
CA LEU A 53 -5.25 -17.53 9.75
C LEU A 53 -3.97 -17.73 8.94
N LYS A 54 -3.98 -17.36 7.66
CA LYS A 54 -2.78 -17.42 6.80
C LYS A 54 -1.65 -16.52 7.31
N ASN A 55 -1.96 -15.33 7.82
CA ASN A 55 -0.95 -14.46 8.41
C ASN A 55 -0.32 -15.10 9.67
N TRP A 56 -1.13 -15.72 10.52
CA TRP A 56 -0.64 -16.42 11.72
C TRP A 56 0.15 -17.70 11.39
N GLU A 57 -0.29 -18.45 10.38
CA GLU A 57 0.40 -19.61 9.84
C GLU A 57 1.80 -19.23 9.31
N GLN A 58 1.88 -18.15 8.52
CA GLN A 58 3.15 -17.62 8.00
C GLN A 58 4.12 -17.22 9.10
N LYS A 59 3.60 -16.67 10.20
CA LYS A 59 4.37 -16.31 11.40
C LYS A 59 4.66 -17.50 12.31
N LYS A 60 4.12 -18.69 12.00
CA LYS A 60 4.24 -19.93 12.79
C LYS A 60 3.83 -19.73 14.25
N LEU A 61 2.75 -19.00 14.48
CA LEU A 61 2.23 -18.75 15.82
C LEU A 61 1.50 -20.00 16.31
N SER A 62 2.15 -20.78 17.17
CA SER A 62 1.63 -22.06 17.65
C SER A 62 0.68 -21.96 18.85
N THR A 63 0.66 -20.82 19.54
CA THR A 63 -0.05 -20.62 20.81
C THR A 63 -0.88 -19.35 20.79
N VAL A 64 -2.04 -19.37 21.45
CA VAL A 64 -2.95 -18.20 21.53
C VAL A 64 -2.28 -16.97 22.14
N GLU A 65 -1.39 -17.17 23.13
CA GLU A 65 -0.63 -16.07 23.75
C GLU A 65 0.27 -15.34 22.73
N MET A 66 0.89 -16.09 21.81
CA MET A 66 1.73 -15.50 20.76
C MET A 66 0.88 -14.70 19.76
N ILE A 67 -0.34 -15.16 19.49
CA ILE A 67 -1.30 -14.46 18.63
C ILE A 67 -1.77 -13.17 19.31
N ASP A 68 -2.10 -13.20 20.60
CA ASP A 68 -2.51 -12.01 21.34
C ASP A 68 -1.39 -10.95 21.38
N ALA A 69 -0.13 -11.38 21.52
CA ALA A 69 1.03 -10.51 21.43
C ALA A 69 1.18 -9.90 20.02
N ASP A 70 1.00 -10.69 18.96
CA ASP A 70 1.06 -10.22 17.56
C ASP A 70 -0.05 -9.19 17.29
N GLU A 71 -1.28 -9.48 17.70
CA GLU A 71 -2.42 -8.58 17.56
C GLU A 71 -2.20 -7.24 18.30
N LEU A 72 -1.63 -7.29 19.50
CA LEU A 72 -1.30 -6.08 20.26
C LEU A 72 -0.24 -5.24 19.50
N SER A 73 0.79 -5.89 18.96
CA SER A 73 1.83 -5.23 18.16
C SER A 73 1.27 -4.61 16.87
N ASN A 74 0.35 -5.30 16.19
CA ASN A 74 -0.31 -4.82 14.98
C ASN A 74 -1.15 -3.58 15.27
N LYS A 75 -1.90 -3.58 16.39
CA LYS A 75 -2.68 -2.41 16.83
C LYS A 75 -1.78 -1.21 17.13
N ALA A 76 -0.68 -1.42 17.85
CA ALA A 76 0.29 -0.36 18.18
C ALA A 76 0.97 0.21 16.92
N SER A 77 1.40 -0.66 16.00
CA SER A 77 2.02 -0.25 14.73
C SER A 77 1.07 0.60 13.88
N ASN A 78 -0.19 0.17 13.74
CA ASN A 78 -1.22 0.89 13.00
C ASN A 78 -1.60 2.25 13.62
N GLN A 79 -1.41 2.43 14.92
CA GLN A 79 -1.57 3.74 15.58
C GLN A 79 -0.37 4.65 15.30
N SER A 80 0.85 4.09 15.35
CA SER A 80 2.07 4.87 15.10
C SER A 80 2.18 5.34 13.64
N SER A 81 1.81 4.51 12.66
CA SER A 81 1.92 4.84 11.24
C SER A 81 0.97 5.95 10.78
N LYS A 82 -0.13 6.18 11.51
CA LYS A 82 -1.01 7.34 11.29
C LYS A 82 -0.35 8.66 11.72
N GLN A 83 0.57 8.62 12.68
CA GLN A 83 1.29 9.80 13.17
C GLN A 83 2.36 10.29 12.18
N TYR A 84 2.94 9.39 11.37
CA TYR A 84 4.11 9.69 10.51
C TYR A 84 3.79 9.89 9.02
N LYS A 85 2.52 10.01 8.63
CA LYS A 85 2.20 10.63 7.34
C LYS A 85 2.44 12.14 7.43
N LYS A 86 3.70 12.52 7.63
CA LYS A 86 4.20 13.87 7.39
C LYS A 86 3.89 14.13 5.94
N ASN A 87 2.87 14.94 5.67
CA ASN A 87 2.51 15.39 4.34
C ASN A 87 3.81 15.74 3.63
N TYR A 88 4.12 15.03 2.54
CA TYR A 88 5.26 15.36 1.70
C TYR A 88 4.96 16.75 1.11
N VAL A 89 5.39 17.78 1.82
CA VAL A 89 5.35 19.14 1.32
C VAL A 89 6.38 19.15 0.20
N ARG A 90 5.90 19.16 -1.04
CA ARG A 90 6.74 19.34 -2.22
C ARG A 90 7.48 20.67 -2.03
N THR A 91 8.78 20.60 -1.75
CA THR A 91 9.65 21.77 -1.77
C THR A 91 9.88 22.12 -3.23
N GLU A 92 9.10 23.05 -3.77
CA GLU A 92 9.38 23.63 -5.08
C GLU A 92 10.66 24.45 -4.96
N THR A 93 11.75 23.96 -5.57
CA THR A 93 12.98 24.75 -5.73
C THR A 93 12.76 25.77 -6.83
N LEU A 94 13.34 26.96 -6.67
CA LEU A 94 13.28 27.98 -7.71
C LEU A 94 13.87 27.43 -9.03
N PRO A 95 13.20 27.68 -10.18
CA PRO A 95 13.75 27.37 -11.49
C PRO A 95 15.13 27.96 -11.69
N GLU A 96 15.94 27.38 -12.59
CA GLU A 96 17.32 27.83 -12.85
C GLU A 96 17.41 29.31 -13.25
N TRP A 97 16.43 29.81 -14.01
CA TRP A 97 16.35 31.22 -14.42
C TRP A 97 16.06 32.20 -13.27
N ALA A 98 15.50 31.72 -12.16
CA ALA A 98 15.08 32.55 -11.01
C ALA A 98 16.10 32.54 -9.86
N LYS A 99 17.29 31.98 -10.09
CA LYS A 99 18.40 32.00 -9.13
C LYS A 99 19.16 33.31 -9.30
N ASP A 100 19.58 33.93 -8.19
CA ASP A 100 20.34 35.20 -8.21
C ASP A 100 21.67 35.10 -8.99
N GLU A 101 22.21 33.88 -9.11
CA GLU A 101 23.45 33.55 -9.85
C GLU A 101 23.18 33.09 -11.29
N TYR A 102 21.98 33.32 -11.84
CA TYR A 102 21.69 32.95 -13.22
C TYR A 102 22.50 33.80 -14.19
N GLU A 103 23.48 33.18 -14.85
CA GLU A 103 24.10 33.74 -16.04
C GLU A 103 23.22 33.40 -17.25
N GLU A 104 22.70 34.43 -17.91
CA GLU A 104 22.00 34.24 -19.18
C GLU A 104 22.92 33.49 -20.15
N PRO A 105 22.45 32.38 -20.78
CA PRO A 105 23.26 31.71 -21.77
C PRO A 105 23.62 32.75 -22.84
N PRO A 106 24.87 32.74 -23.35
CA PRO A 106 25.30 33.71 -24.32
C PRO A 106 24.34 33.68 -25.50
N VAL A 107 23.67 34.82 -25.74
CA VAL A 107 22.74 34.96 -26.86
C VAL A 107 23.54 34.67 -28.12
N LYS A 108 23.39 33.45 -28.66
CA LYS A 108 23.86 33.15 -30.01
C LYS A 108 22.96 33.97 -30.92
N ASN A 109 23.42 35.18 -31.26
CA ASN A 109 22.81 36.05 -32.25
C ASN A 109 22.99 35.43 -33.64
N GLU A 110 22.38 34.27 -33.84
CA GLU A 110 22.13 33.63 -35.12
C GLU A 110 20.63 33.32 -35.18
N LEU A 111 19.80 34.29 -34.80
CA LEU A 111 18.50 34.36 -35.45
C LEU A 111 18.80 34.64 -36.93
N PRO A 112 18.26 33.86 -37.88
CA PRO A 112 18.37 34.25 -39.28
C PRO A 112 17.82 35.67 -39.35
N LYS A 113 18.63 36.61 -39.86
CA LYS A 113 18.13 37.92 -40.26
C LYS A 113 17.26 37.70 -41.49
N ILE A 114 16.10 37.09 -41.31
CA ILE A 114 15.03 37.15 -42.28
C ILE A 114 14.77 38.65 -42.43
N SER A 115 14.88 39.18 -43.64
CA SER A 115 14.48 40.56 -43.85
C SER A 115 12.98 40.65 -43.57
N ASP A 116 12.52 41.79 -43.05
CA ASP A 116 11.09 41.99 -42.75
C ASP A 116 10.19 41.65 -43.97
N GLU A 117 10.74 41.76 -45.19
CA GLU A 117 10.08 41.41 -46.45
C GLU A 117 9.87 39.90 -46.66
N GLU A 118 10.84 39.06 -46.28
CA GLU A 118 10.71 37.61 -46.39
C GLU A 118 9.72 37.06 -45.36
N PHE A 119 9.71 37.63 -44.15
CA PHE A 119 8.73 37.29 -43.11
C PHE A 119 7.30 37.59 -43.55
N LEU A 120 7.07 38.76 -44.15
CA LEU A 120 5.76 39.17 -44.65
C LEU A 120 5.31 38.31 -45.85
N ARG A 121 6.25 37.91 -46.72
CA ARG A 121 5.95 37.01 -47.84
C ARG A 121 5.48 35.64 -47.34
N GLU A 122 6.17 35.06 -46.37
CA GLU A 122 5.79 33.77 -45.80
C GLU A 122 4.45 33.86 -45.07
N MET A 123 4.22 34.93 -44.30
CA MET A 123 2.94 35.12 -43.60
C MET A 123 1.76 35.32 -44.58
N SER A 124 1.97 35.98 -45.72
CA SER A 124 0.95 36.10 -46.77
C SER A 124 0.67 34.81 -47.53
N ALA A 125 1.61 33.87 -47.55
CA ALA A 125 1.45 32.57 -48.21
C ALA A 125 0.67 31.54 -47.36
N TYR A 126 0.44 31.83 -46.08
CA TYR A 126 -0.35 30.98 -45.18
C TYR A 126 -1.86 31.31 -45.18
N ASP A 127 -2.27 32.42 -45.81
CA ASP A 127 -3.66 32.90 -45.86
C ASP A 127 -4.38 32.57 -47.20
N GLU A 128 -3.81 31.69 -48.05
CA GLU A 128 -4.49 31.04 -49.21
C GLU A 128 -4.85 29.58 -48.91
#